data_AF-A0AA35YDR7-F1
#
_entry.id   AF-A0AA35YDR7-F1
#
_cell.length_a   1.000
_cell.length_b   1.000
_cell.length_c   1.000
_cell.angle_alpha   90.00
_cell.angle_beta   90.00
_cell.angle_gamma   90.00
#
_symmetry.space_group_name_H-M   'P 1'
#
loop_
_entity.id
_entity.type
_entity.pdbx_description
1 polymer ?
#
loop_
_entity_poly.entity_id
_entity_poly.type
_entity_poly.pdbx_seq_one_letter_code
_entity_poly.pdbx_strand_id
1 'polypeptide(L)'
;MKTMTVSRSNYRYKFGLLISGIVLSLLLLINAPKKAEASKSPSAFVQTVIYSNKIAVFSKSYCPYCRRAKRIFNELQEQPYVVELDHRDDGSQIQDVLLDLVGRRTVPQIFVNGKHIGGASDLEAAVRNGELQELLDMASTGFQLLLLYWIHHQQSISLLALQLFLSTSTITGYPSKLNTNS
;
A
#
# COMPACT_ATOMS: atom_id res chain seq x y z
N MET A 1 39.23 -33.04 -56.07
CA MET A 1 39.53 -32.61 -54.69
C MET A 1 38.70 -31.34 -54.41
N LYS A 2 37.57 -31.43 -53.69
CA LYS A 2 36.71 -30.26 -53.39
C LYS A 2 37.20 -29.63 -52.09
N THR A 3 37.72 -28.41 -52.17
CA THR A 3 38.08 -27.59 -51.01
C THR A 3 36.82 -26.96 -50.41
N MET A 4 36.49 -27.32 -49.17
CA MET A 4 35.44 -26.68 -48.39
C MET A 4 35.94 -25.33 -47.84
N THR A 5 35.39 -24.23 -48.34
CA THR A 5 35.54 -22.90 -47.72
C THR A 5 34.47 -22.72 -46.65
N VAL A 6 34.85 -22.81 -45.37
CA VAL A 6 33.96 -22.51 -44.24
C VAL A 6 33.73 -20.99 -44.19
N SER A 7 32.46 -20.58 -44.27
CA SER A 7 32.03 -19.17 -44.36
C SER A 7 32.32 -18.38 -43.08
N ARG A 8 33.28 -17.45 -43.19
CA ARG A 8 33.86 -16.62 -42.12
C ARG A 8 32.90 -15.56 -41.57
N SER A 9 31.78 -15.29 -42.26
CA SER A 9 30.79 -14.32 -41.80
C SER A 9 30.03 -14.85 -40.58
N ASN A 10 29.74 -16.16 -40.53
CA ASN A 10 28.95 -16.81 -39.46
C ASN A 10 29.49 -16.64 -38.04
N TYR A 11 30.78 -16.43 -37.93
CA TYR A 11 31.45 -16.23 -36.64
C TYR A 11 31.40 -14.76 -36.17
N ARG A 12 31.42 -13.79 -37.09
CA ARG A 12 31.54 -12.36 -36.75
C ARG A 12 30.27 -11.80 -36.10
N TYR A 13 29.09 -12.18 -36.59
CA TYR A 13 27.81 -11.77 -35.98
C TYR A 13 27.48 -12.57 -34.72
N LYS A 14 27.90 -13.84 -34.62
CA LYS A 14 27.78 -14.62 -33.38
C LYS A 14 28.63 -14.04 -32.26
N PHE A 15 29.84 -13.58 -32.56
CA PHE A 15 30.73 -12.96 -31.57
C PHE A 15 30.23 -11.58 -31.12
N GLY A 16 29.72 -10.76 -32.06
CA GLY A 16 29.13 -9.46 -31.74
C GLY A 16 27.87 -9.53 -30.87
N LEU A 17 26.97 -10.47 -31.15
CA LEU A 17 25.78 -10.71 -30.31
C LEU A 17 26.15 -11.14 -28.88
N LEU A 18 27.20 -11.95 -28.74
CA LEU A 18 27.62 -12.52 -27.47
C LEU A 18 28.24 -11.46 -26.55
N ILE A 19 29.08 -10.58 -27.10
CA ILE A 19 29.65 -9.44 -26.35
C ILE A 19 28.55 -8.45 -25.94
N SER A 20 27.61 -8.13 -26.84
CA SER A 20 26.48 -7.24 -26.51
C SER A 20 25.59 -7.82 -25.42
N GLY A 21 25.33 -9.13 -25.44
CA GLY A 21 24.55 -9.82 -24.42
C GLY A 21 25.25 -9.85 -23.06
N ILE A 22 26.57 -10.04 -23.04
CA ILE A 22 27.37 -10.01 -21.80
C ILE A 22 27.39 -8.61 -21.20
N VAL A 23 27.61 -7.57 -22.02
CA VAL A 23 27.62 -6.17 -21.54
C VAL A 23 26.26 -5.77 -20.98
N LEU A 24 25.17 -6.11 -21.66
CA LEU A 24 23.81 -5.82 -21.18
C LEU A 24 23.48 -6.60 -19.91
N SER A 25 23.86 -7.87 -19.82
CA SER A 25 23.68 -8.70 -18.63
C SER A 25 24.48 -8.15 -17.43
N LEU A 26 25.73 -7.73 -17.68
CA LEU A 26 26.56 -7.11 -16.65
C LEU A 26 25.98 -5.77 -16.18
N LEU A 27 25.48 -4.92 -17.10
CA LEU A 27 24.77 -3.68 -16.78
C LEU A 27 23.51 -3.92 -15.93
N LEU A 28 22.75 -4.99 -16.22
CA LEU A 28 21.57 -5.36 -15.43
C LEU A 28 21.94 -5.87 -14.02
N LEU A 29 23.08 -6.55 -13.86
CA LEU A 29 23.54 -7.04 -12.56
C LEU A 29 24.09 -5.94 -11.65
N ILE A 30 24.71 -4.89 -12.23
CA ILE A 30 25.22 -3.74 -11.44
C ILE A 30 24.06 -2.90 -10.88
N ASN A 31 22.92 -2.87 -11.59
CA ASN A 31 21.74 -2.09 -11.22
C ASN A 31 20.64 -2.91 -10.53
N ALA A 32 20.91 -4.17 -10.19
CA ALA A 32 19.94 -5.00 -9.47
C ALA A 32 19.65 -4.36 -8.09
N PRO A 33 18.42 -3.92 -7.81
CA PRO A 33 18.10 -3.33 -6.52
C PRO A 33 18.26 -4.41 -5.46
N LYS A 34 19.06 -4.14 -4.42
CA LYS A 34 19.21 -4.99 -3.23
C LYS A 34 17.88 -5.07 -2.48
N LYS A 35 16.96 -5.87 -3.00
CA LYS A 35 15.56 -5.99 -2.54
C LYS A 35 15.44 -6.61 -1.14
N ALA A 36 16.50 -7.26 -0.65
CA ALA A 36 16.52 -7.96 0.63
C ALA A 36 16.94 -7.09 1.84
N GLU A 37 17.63 -5.96 1.64
CA GLU A 37 17.94 -5.02 2.74
C GLU A 37 16.79 -4.06 3.04
N ALA A 38 16.03 -3.67 2.01
CA ALA A 38 14.94 -2.71 2.17
C ALA A 38 13.81 -3.21 3.09
N SER A 39 13.60 -4.53 3.21
CA SER A 39 12.51 -5.09 4.04
C SER A 39 12.81 -5.13 5.55
N LYS A 40 14.07 -4.93 5.97
CA LYS A 40 14.46 -4.88 7.39
C LYS A 40 14.92 -3.49 7.85
N SER A 41 14.76 -2.46 7.01
CA SER A 41 15.19 -1.10 7.33
C SER A 41 14.29 -0.45 8.41
N PRO A 42 14.85 0.32 9.35
CA PRO A 42 14.07 1.19 10.25
C PRO A 42 13.07 2.08 9.51
N SER A 43 13.40 2.55 8.31
CA SER A 43 12.49 3.36 7.49
C SER A 43 11.27 2.59 7.02
N ALA A 44 11.45 1.35 6.55
CA ALA A 44 10.34 0.49 6.15
C ALA A 44 9.43 0.14 7.34
N PHE A 45 10.03 -0.08 8.52
CA PHE A 45 9.28 -0.29 9.76
C PHE A 45 8.43 0.94 10.12
N VAL A 46 9.01 2.13 10.13
CA VAL A 46 8.29 3.38 10.43
C VAL A 46 7.11 3.58 9.47
N GLN A 47 7.33 3.40 8.16
CA GLN A 47 6.26 3.52 7.18
C GLN A 47 5.15 2.48 7.40
N THR A 48 5.53 1.23 7.68
CA THR A 48 4.55 0.17 7.97
C THR A 48 3.71 0.53 9.19
N VAL A 49 4.35 0.99 10.27
CA VAL A 49 3.65 1.39 11.50
C VAL A 49 2.69 2.55 11.24
N ILE A 50 3.11 3.58 10.49
CA ILE A 50 2.30 4.77 10.21
C ILE A 50 1.09 4.43 9.33
N TYR A 51 1.26 3.62 8.29
CA TYR A 51 0.20 3.39 7.30
C TYR A 51 -0.65 2.14 7.54
N SER A 52 -0.24 1.21 8.40
CA SER A 52 -1.01 0.01 8.75
C SER A 52 -1.83 0.15 10.04
N ASN A 53 -1.73 1.28 10.73
CA ASN A 53 -2.46 1.53 11.98
C ASN A 53 -3.25 2.84 11.90
N LYS A 54 -4.51 2.82 12.36
CA LYS A 54 -5.36 4.03 12.47
C LYS A 54 -4.66 5.10 13.31
N ILE A 55 -4.03 4.70 14.41
CA ILE A 55 -3.25 5.58 15.28
C ILE A 55 -1.93 4.89 15.58
N ALA A 56 -0.83 5.59 15.32
CA ALA A 56 0.52 5.13 15.64
C ALA A 56 1.20 6.13 16.59
N VAL A 57 1.83 5.61 17.64
CA VAL A 57 2.53 6.42 18.65
C VAL A 57 3.94 5.88 18.86
N PHE A 58 4.94 6.62 18.38
CA PHE A 58 6.33 6.37 18.73
C PHE A 58 6.62 6.99 20.09
N SER A 59 7.08 6.18 21.03
CA SER A 59 7.07 6.44 22.47
C SER A 59 8.38 6.00 23.14
N LYS A 60 8.55 6.39 24.41
CA LYS A 60 9.44 5.70 25.34
C LYS A 60 8.72 5.41 26.64
N SER A 61 8.99 4.25 27.25
CA SER A 61 8.25 3.74 28.41
C SER A 61 8.31 4.68 29.62
N TYR A 62 9.47 5.30 29.85
CA TYR A 62 9.73 6.21 30.96
C TYR A 62 9.25 7.65 30.72
N CYS A 63 8.88 8.01 29.48
CA CYS A 63 8.63 9.41 29.13
C CYS A 63 7.27 9.92 29.68
N PRO A 64 7.25 11.01 30.47
CA PRO A 64 6.01 11.56 31.02
C PRO A 64 5.07 12.11 29.93
N TYR A 65 5.60 12.72 28.87
CA TYR A 65 4.80 13.21 27.74
C TYR A 65 4.15 12.06 26.95
N CYS A 66 4.85 10.93 26.80
CA CYS A 66 4.28 9.74 26.18
C CYS A 66 3.13 9.16 27.03
N ARG A 67 3.29 9.09 28.36
CA ARG A 67 2.20 8.67 29.26
C ARG A 67 0.98 9.57 29.16
N ARG A 68 1.19 10.88 29.04
CA ARG A 68 0.11 11.86 28.84
C ARG A 68 -0.63 11.64 27.52
N ALA A 69 0.08 11.46 26.42
CA ALA A 69 -0.53 11.16 25.12
C ALA A 69 -1.34 9.84 25.14
N LYS A 70 -0.81 8.78 25.75
CA LYS A 70 -1.52 7.50 25.92
C LYS A 70 -2.80 7.64 26.76
N ARG A 71 -2.75 8.48 27.81
CA ARG A 71 -3.93 8.76 28.64
C ARG A 71 -5.03 9.44 27.83
N ILE A 72 -4.69 10.43 27.00
CA ILE A 72 -5.66 11.12 26.14
C ILE A 72 -6.38 10.11 25.24
N PHE A 73 -5.64 9.21 24.56
CA PHE A 73 -6.28 8.18 23.73
C PHE A 73 -7.14 7.21 24.54
N ASN A 74 -6.70 6.83 25.74
CA ASN A 74 -7.51 5.99 26.64
C ASN A 74 -8.81 6.69 27.09
N GLU A 75 -8.77 7.98 27.39
CA GLU A 75 -9.95 8.80 27.72
C GLU A 75 -10.93 8.90 26.54
N LEU A 76 -10.39 8.96 25.31
CA LEU A 76 -11.16 8.94 24.06
C LEU A 76 -11.60 7.52 23.64
N GLN A 77 -11.28 6.49 24.44
CA GLN A 77 -11.56 5.08 24.12
C GLN A 77 -10.94 4.59 22.79
N GLU A 78 -9.85 5.24 22.36
CA GLU A 78 -9.08 4.86 21.18
C GLU A 78 -7.89 3.99 21.58
N GLN A 79 -7.55 3.01 20.74
CA GLN A 79 -6.47 2.05 21.01
C GLN A 79 -5.31 2.26 20.02
N PRO A 80 -4.28 3.06 20.38
CA PRO A 80 -3.16 3.32 19.50
C PRO A 80 -2.19 2.13 19.43
N TYR A 81 -1.57 1.95 18.26
CA TYR A 81 -0.39 1.10 18.13
C TYR A 81 0.84 1.84 18.67
N VAL A 82 1.39 1.37 19.79
CA VAL A 82 2.50 2.02 20.49
C VAL A 82 3.81 1.30 20.19
N VAL A 83 4.82 2.06 19.77
CA VAL A 83 6.20 1.59 19.63
C VAL A 83 7.05 2.19 20.75
N GLU A 84 7.46 1.37 21.72
CA GLU A 84 8.40 1.77 22.78
C GLU A 84 9.83 1.68 22.27
N LEU A 85 10.40 2.81 21.88
CA LEU A 85 11.72 2.89 21.25
C LEU A 85 12.87 2.53 22.20
N ASP A 86 12.67 2.68 23.51
CA ASP A 86 13.64 2.28 24.53
C ASP A 86 13.70 0.76 24.77
N HIS A 87 12.74 0.00 24.24
CA HIS A 87 12.73 -1.47 24.29
C HIS A 87 13.16 -2.11 22.97
N ARG A 88 13.76 -1.34 22.05
CA ARG A 88 14.17 -1.80 20.74
C ARG A 88 15.64 -1.49 20.48
N ASP A 89 16.35 -2.46 19.93
CA ASP A 89 17.76 -2.28 19.54
C ASP A 89 17.93 -1.23 18.43
N ASP A 90 16.94 -1.09 17.55
CA ASP A 90 16.91 -0.11 16.45
C ASP A 90 16.20 1.21 16.81
N GLY A 91 15.88 1.43 18.09
CA GLY A 91 15.10 2.58 18.54
C GLY A 91 15.75 3.92 18.18
N SER A 92 17.08 4.03 18.28
CA SER A 92 17.82 5.24 17.91
C SER A 92 17.71 5.54 16.42
N GLN A 93 17.80 4.53 15.58
CA GLN A 93 17.73 4.63 14.12
C GLN A 93 16.30 4.99 13.68
N ILE A 94 15.29 4.45 14.36
CA ILE A 94 13.89 4.87 14.17
C ILE A 94 13.73 6.36 14.50
N GLN A 95 14.34 6.85 15.58
CA GLN A 95 14.32 8.27 15.89
C GLN A 95 15.00 9.12 14.78
N ASP A 96 16.02 8.60 14.07
CA ASP A 96 16.67 9.31 12.95
C ASP A 96 15.72 9.38 11.76
N VAL A 97 15.03 8.28 11.47
CA VAL A 97 13.98 8.28 10.43
C VAL A 97 12.88 9.28 10.76
N LEU A 98 12.44 9.37 12.03
CA LEU A 98 11.44 10.37 12.44
C LEU A 98 11.99 11.80 12.31
N LEU A 99 13.26 12.03 12.61
CA LEU A 99 13.91 13.31 12.37
C LEU A 99 13.86 13.69 10.89
N ASP A 100 14.20 12.78 9.99
CA ASP A 100 14.16 13.02 8.54
C ASP A 100 12.72 13.21 8.02
N LEU A 101 11.77 12.45 8.55
CA LEU A 101 10.38 12.44 8.07
C LEU A 101 9.59 13.67 8.54
N VAL A 102 9.75 14.08 9.80
CA VAL A 102 8.91 15.11 10.44
C VAL A 102 9.71 16.24 11.10
N GLY A 103 11.03 16.25 10.93
CA GLY A 103 11.92 17.29 11.48
C GLY A 103 12.12 17.21 13.00
N ARG A 104 11.70 16.13 13.66
CA ARG A 104 11.77 15.98 15.12
C ARG A 104 12.18 14.57 15.54
N ARG A 105 13.25 14.50 16.34
CA ARG A 105 13.77 13.25 16.93
C ARG A 105 13.11 12.88 18.28
N THR A 106 12.38 13.81 18.88
CA THR A 106 11.81 13.67 20.24
C THR A 106 10.60 12.75 20.27
N VAL A 107 10.26 12.21 21.44
CA VAL A 107 9.03 11.44 21.68
C VAL A 107 8.07 12.22 22.60
N PRO A 108 6.75 12.01 22.50
CA PRO A 108 6.07 11.15 21.52
C PRO A 108 6.06 11.74 20.11
N GLN A 109 5.97 10.89 19.09
CA GLN A 109 5.52 11.26 17.74
C GLN A 109 4.24 10.51 17.41
N ILE A 110 3.18 11.26 17.15
CA ILE A 110 1.82 10.72 16.97
C ILE A 110 1.40 10.90 15.51
N PHE A 111 0.85 9.83 14.95
CA PHE A 111 0.26 9.81 13.62
C PHE A 111 -1.16 9.26 13.69
N VAL A 112 -2.08 9.83 12.92
CA VAL A 112 -3.47 9.38 12.79
C VAL A 112 -3.81 9.28 11.31
N ASN A 113 -4.21 8.10 10.86
CA ASN A 113 -4.49 7.79 9.45
C ASN A 113 -3.40 8.28 8.50
N GLY A 114 -2.13 8.04 8.89
CA GLY A 114 -0.95 8.47 8.14
C GLY A 114 -0.58 9.95 8.26
N LYS A 115 -1.44 10.81 8.82
CA LYS A 115 -1.13 12.23 9.05
C LYS A 115 -0.34 12.39 10.34
N HIS A 116 0.76 13.15 10.28
CA HIS A 116 1.53 13.53 11.47
C HIS A 116 0.81 14.59 12.29
N ILE A 117 0.62 14.33 13.58
CA ILE A 117 0.02 15.27 14.54
C ILE A 117 1.10 16.07 15.27
N GLY A 118 2.21 15.42 15.62
CA GLY A 118 3.27 16.01 16.44
C GLY A 118 3.46 15.29 17.78
N GLY A 119 3.79 16.06 18.81
CA GLY A 119 4.00 15.57 20.17
C GLY A 119 2.75 15.64 21.06
N ALA A 120 2.94 15.52 22.38
CA ALA A 120 1.83 15.52 23.34
C ALA A 120 1.06 16.86 23.36
N SER A 121 1.76 17.99 23.30
CA SER A 121 1.12 19.32 23.25
C SER A 121 0.34 19.55 21.96
N ASP A 122 0.86 19.06 20.83
CA ASP A 122 0.19 19.13 19.53
C ASP A 122 -1.09 18.27 19.54
N LEU A 123 -1.03 17.06 20.11
CA LEU A 123 -2.20 16.21 20.32
C LEU A 123 -3.28 16.88 21.17
N GLU A 124 -2.90 17.52 22.27
CA GLU A 124 -3.88 18.25 23.10
C GLU A 124 -4.52 19.41 22.35
N ALA A 125 -3.76 20.12 21.52
CA ALA A 125 -4.31 21.17 20.67
C ALA A 125 -5.30 20.59 19.66
N ALA A 126 -4.95 19.46 19.02
CA ALA A 126 -5.81 18.75 18.07
C ALA A 126 -7.10 18.21 18.70
N VAL A 127 -7.06 17.79 19.97
CA VAL A 127 -8.28 17.44 20.72
C VAL A 127 -9.15 18.68 20.96
N ARG A 128 -8.54 19.77 21.45
CA ARG A 128 -9.29 21.00 21.80
C ARG A 128 -9.92 21.69 20.60
N ASN A 129 -9.26 21.68 19.45
CA ASN A 129 -9.74 22.35 18.24
C ASN A 129 -10.63 21.45 17.36
N GLY A 130 -10.85 20.18 17.73
CA GLY A 130 -11.65 19.22 16.98
C GLY A 130 -10.93 18.51 15.83
N GLU A 131 -9.70 18.91 15.49
CA GLU A 131 -8.93 18.33 14.38
C GLU A 131 -8.71 16.82 14.54
N LEU A 132 -8.47 16.35 15.77
CA LEU A 132 -8.27 14.92 16.01
C LEU A 132 -9.51 14.11 15.63
N GLN A 133 -10.70 14.60 15.97
CA GLN A 133 -11.96 13.91 15.67
C GLN A 133 -12.18 13.82 14.16
N GLU A 134 -11.96 14.92 13.43
CA GLU A 134 -12.06 14.94 11.98
C GLU A 134 -11.13 13.90 11.34
N LEU A 135 -9.89 13.80 11.82
CA LEU A 135 -8.91 12.85 11.31
C LEU A 135 -9.31 11.40 11.61
N LEU A 136 -9.88 11.11 12.78
CA LEU A 136 -10.35 9.78 13.13
C LEU A 136 -11.53 9.33 12.24
N ASP A 137 -12.41 10.27 11.88
CA ASP A 137 -13.60 10.00 11.07
C ASP A 137 -13.32 9.86 9.57
N MET A 138 -12.25 10.50 9.06
CA MET A 138 -11.87 10.44 7.64
C MET A 138 -11.69 9.01 7.11
N ALA A 139 -11.11 8.09 7.90
CA ALA A 139 -10.91 6.70 7.46
C ALA A 139 -12.21 5.90 7.35
N SER A 140 -13.21 6.21 8.17
CA SER A 140 -14.52 5.54 8.12
C SER A 140 -15.27 5.88 6.84
N THR A 141 -15.13 7.11 6.36
CA THR A 141 -15.85 7.62 5.20
C THR A 141 -15.34 7.00 3.89
N GLY A 142 -14.02 6.83 3.75
CA GLY A 142 -13.43 6.26 2.53
C GLY A 142 -13.83 4.80 2.28
N PHE A 143 -13.78 3.96 3.31
CA PHE A 143 -14.23 2.56 3.19
C PHE A 143 -15.73 2.47 2.93
N GLN A 144 -16.54 3.29 3.61
CA GLN A 144 -17.99 3.33 3.40
C GLN A 144 -18.33 3.71 1.96
N LEU A 145 -17.66 4.72 1.39
CA LEU A 145 -17.86 5.13 0.00
C LEU A 145 -17.42 4.06 -1.00
N LEU A 146 -16.28 3.40 -0.77
CA LEU A 146 -15.83 2.29 -1.61
C LEU A 146 -16.77 1.09 -1.54
N LEU A 147 -17.28 0.77 -0.35
CA LEU A 147 -18.24 -0.30 -0.14
C LEU A 147 -19.57 0.02 -0.82
N LEU A 148 -20.10 1.23 -0.65
CA LEU A 148 -21.32 1.68 -1.33
C LEU A 148 -21.15 1.69 -2.84
N TYR A 149 -20.01 2.15 -3.35
CA TYR A 149 -19.68 2.10 -4.77
C TYR A 149 -19.65 0.66 -5.29
N TRP A 150 -18.97 -0.25 -4.60
CA TRP A 150 -18.88 -1.66 -4.98
C TRP A 150 -20.25 -2.35 -4.98
N ILE A 151 -21.08 -2.10 -3.96
CA ILE A 151 -22.45 -2.61 -3.87
C ILE A 151 -23.30 -2.10 -5.05
N HIS A 152 -23.24 -0.80 -5.34
CA HIS A 152 -23.99 -0.21 -6.46
C HIS A 152 -23.51 -0.74 -7.82
N HIS A 153 -22.20 -0.95 -7.98
CA HIS A 153 -21.62 -1.52 -9.19
C HIS A 153 -22.07 -2.98 -9.40
N GLN A 154 -22.11 -3.78 -8.33
CA GLN A 154 -22.54 -5.18 -8.39
C GLN A 154 -24.03 -5.32 -8.75
N GLN A 155 -24.90 -4.45 -8.21
CA GLN A 155 -26.32 -4.43 -8.55
C GLN A 155 -26.55 -4.03 -10.01
N SER A 156 -25.81 -3.03 -10.51
CA SER A 156 -25.91 -2.58 -11.90
C SER A 156 -25.54 -3.68 -12.91
N ILE A 157 -24.48 -4.45 -12.63
CA ILE A 157 -24.07 -5.60 -13.46
C ILE A 157 -25.15 -6.68 -13.47
N SER A 158 -25.76 -6.96 -12.33
CA SER A 158 -26.79 -8.00 -12.22
C SER A 158 -28.08 -7.66 -12.99
N LEU A 159 -28.50 -6.39 -12.97
CA LEU A 159 -29.66 -5.91 -13.72
C LEU A 159 -29.41 -5.93 -15.23
N LEU A 160 -28.23 -5.50 -15.67
CA LEU A 160 -27.81 -5.57 -17.09
C LEU A 160 -27.77 -7.01 -17.60
N ALA A 161 -27.23 -7.94 -16.83
CA ALA A 161 -27.19 -9.36 -17.18
C ALA A 161 -28.59 -9.97 -17.31
N LEU A 162 -29.50 -9.65 -16.38
CA LEU A 162 -30.88 -10.10 -16.42
C LEU A 162 -31.63 -9.54 -17.65
N GLN A 163 -31.41 -8.27 -17.97
CA GLN A 163 -32.06 -7.62 -19.10
C GLN A 163 -31.56 -8.16 -20.45
N LEU A 164 -30.26 -8.46 -20.56
CA LEU A 164 -29.71 -9.17 -21.72
C LEU A 164 -30.28 -10.59 -21.83
N PHE A 165 -30.38 -11.33 -20.73
CA PHE A 165 -30.99 -12.67 -20.72
C PHE A 165 -32.45 -12.64 -21.20
N LEU A 166 -33.28 -11.76 -20.63
CA LEU A 166 -34.68 -11.60 -21.02
C LEU A 166 -34.85 -11.15 -22.49
N SER A 167 -33.93 -10.33 -23.00
CA SER A 167 -33.91 -9.89 -24.41
C SER A 167 -33.55 -11.04 -25.37
N THR A 168 -32.68 -11.97 -24.96
CA THR A 168 -32.36 -13.15 -25.79
C THR A 168 -33.48 -14.19 -25.80
N SER A 169 -34.23 -14.33 -24.70
CA SER A 169 -35.34 -15.29 -24.61
C SER A 169 -36.57 -14.89 -25.44
N THR A 170 -36.76 -13.60 -25.70
CA THR A 170 -37.88 -13.07 -26.51
C THR A 170 -37.63 -13.19 -28.01
N ILE A 171 -36.37 -13.28 -28.45
CA ILE A 171 -36.01 -13.42 -29.86
C ILE A 171 -36.12 -14.88 -30.34
N THR A 172 -36.02 -15.86 -29.42
CA THR A 172 -36.28 -17.28 -29.73
C THR A 172 -37.76 -17.64 -29.56
N GLY A 173 -38.65 -16.90 -30.22
CA GLY A 173 -40.02 -17.36 -30.44
C GLY A 173 -39.98 -18.59 -31.36
N TYR A 174 -40.15 -19.79 -30.80
CA TYR A 174 -40.30 -21.02 -31.55
C TYR A 174 -41.47 -20.89 -32.55
N PRO A 175 -41.26 -21.07 -33.86
CA PRO A 175 -42.38 -21.10 -34.79
C PRO A 175 -43.20 -22.36 -34.53
N SER A 176 -44.42 -22.18 -34.02
CA SER A 176 -45.45 -23.21 -33.98
C SER A 176 -45.72 -23.66 -35.41
N LYS A 177 -45.20 -24.84 -35.80
CA LYS A 177 -45.57 -25.47 -37.06
C LYS A 177 -47.07 -25.76 -37.03
N LEU A 178 -47.79 -25.00 -37.85
CA LEU A 178 -49.05 -25.38 -38.47
C LEU A 178 -48.93 -26.82 -38.97
N ASN A 179 -49.82 -27.71 -38.51
CA ASN A 179 -50.13 -28.91 -39.25
C ASN A 179 -51.60 -28.84 -39.68
N THR A 180 -51.75 -28.76 -40.99
CA THR A 180 -52.99 -28.72 -41.75
C THR A 180 -53.57 -30.13 -41.90
N ASN A 181 -54.90 -30.20 -41.79
CA ASN A 181 -55.82 -31.25 -42.24
C ASN A 181 -55.26 -32.35 -43.16
N SER A 182 -55.57 -33.60 -42.80
CA SER A 182 -56.00 -34.68 -43.69
C SER A 182 -56.85 -35.66 -42.90
#